data_AF-A0A3S4LIF9-F1
#
_entry.id   AF-A0A3S4LIF9-F1
#
_cell.length_a   1.000
_cell.length_b   1.000
_cell.length_c   1.000
_cell.angle_alpha   90.00
_cell.angle_beta   90.00
_cell.angle_gamma   90.00
#
_symmetry.space_group_name_H-M   'P 1'
#
loop_
_entity.id
_entity.type
_entity.pdbx_description
1 polymer ?
#
loop_
_entity_poly.entity_id
_entity_poly.type
_entity_poly.pdbx_seq_one_letter_code
_entity_poly.pdbx_strand_id
1 'polypeptide(L)' 'MMQIHHHGDHRAARKSQYPPLGDQWDVLWRWVSSLPPELLNDEMRQMLERIRAVKTNFPKPRPTPTGGADTLEG' A
#
# COMPACT_ATOMS: atom_id res chain seq x y z
N MET A 1 -35.15 15.42 -32.06
CA MET A 1 -34.02 16.02 -31.33
C MET A 1 -33.42 14.93 -30.46
N MET A 2 -32.27 14.36 -30.85
CA MET A 2 -31.63 13.27 -30.09
C MET A 2 -30.88 13.86 -28.90
N GLN A 3 -31.30 13.51 -27.69
CA GLN A 3 -30.60 13.80 -26.45
C GLN A 3 -29.43 12.83 -26.34
N ILE A 4 -28.22 13.30 -26.64
CA ILE A 4 -27.01 12.55 -26.34
C ILE A 4 -26.82 12.66 -24.82
N HIS A 5 -27.25 11.65 -24.08
CA HIS A 5 -26.90 11.53 -22.67
C HIS A 5 -25.38 11.39 -22.58
N HIS A 6 -24.69 12.48 -22.25
CA HIS A 6 -23.34 12.41 -21.74
C HIS A 6 -23.40 11.59 -20.45
N HIS A 7 -23.16 10.28 -20.54
CA HIS A 7 -22.73 9.49 -19.41
C HIS A 7 -21.55 10.25 -18.82
N GLY A 8 -21.76 10.94 -17.69
CA GLY A 8 -20.72 11.70 -17.03
C GLY A 8 -19.50 10.81 -16.84
N ASP A 9 -18.29 11.38 -16.90
CA ASP A 9 -17.06 10.60 -16.82
C ASP A 9 -16.93 9.93 -15.44
N HIS A 10 -17.57 8.76 -15.30
CA HIS A 10 -17.56 7.94 -14.10
C HIS A 10 -16.15 7.39 -13.81
N ARG A 11 -15.19 7.53 -14.73
CA ARG A 11 -13.80 7.12 -14.47
C ARG A 11 -13.14 8.09 -13.50
N ALA A 12 -13.32 9.40 -13.70
CA ALA A 12 -12.79 10.42 -12.80
C ALA A 12 -13.42 10.31 -11.40
N ALA A 13 -14.74 10.16 -11.34
CA ALA A 13 -15.48 10.01 -10.09
C ALA A 13 -15.14 8.72 -9.31
N ARG A 14 -14.81 7.63 -10.01
CA ARG A 14 -14.34 6.39 -9.35
C ARG A 14 -12.91 6.52 -8.85
N LYS A 15 -12.03 7.15 -9.63
CA LYS A 15 -10.62 7.32 -9.25
C LYS A 15 -10.48 8.08 -7.94
N SER A 16 -11.31 9.10 -7.69
CA SER A 16 -11.28 9.87 -6.44
C SER A 16 -11.81 9.11 -5.22
N GLN A 17 -12.52 7.99 -5.41
CA GLN A 17 -13.06 7.18 -4.33
C GLN A 17 -12.14 6.02 -3.93
N TYR A 18 -11.20 5.63 -4.80
CA TYR A 18 -10.26 4.58 -4.43
C TYR A 18 -9.28 5.07 -3.37
N PRO A 19 -8.79 4.16 -2.50
CA PRO A 19 -7.68 4.47 -1.61
C PRO A 19 -6.48 5.01 -2.39
N PRO A 20 -5.56 5.74 -1.74
CA PRO A 20 -4.29 6.10 -2.34
C PRO A 20 -3.62 4.89 -3.00
N LEU A 21 -2.98 5.09 -4.15
CA LEU A 21 -2.37 3.97 -4.88
C LEU A 21 -1.46 3.15 -3.96
N GLY A 22 -0.59 3.81 -3.19
CA GLY A 22 0.33 3.15 -2.26
C GLY A 22 -0.35 2.15 -1.32
N ASP A 23 -1.51 2.50 -0.79
CA ASP A 23 -2.29 1.62 0.10
C ASP A 23 -2.87 0.43 -0.66
N GLN A 24 -3.33 0.64 -1.90
CA GLN A 24 -3.78 -0.46 -2.76
C GLN A 24 -2.65 -1.45 -3.04
N TRP A 25 -1.45 -0.96 -3.39
CA TRP A 25 -0.27 -1.81 -3.63
C TRP A 25 0.18 -2.52 -2.36
N ASP A 26 0.14 -1.87 -1.20
CA ASP A 26 0.56 -2.45 0.08
C ASP A 26 -0.31 -3.65 0.46
N VAL A 27 -1.63 -3.58 0.24
CA VAL A 27 -2.53 -4.73 0.46
C VAL A 27 -2.13 -5.92 -0.41
N LEU A 28 -1.89 -5.69 -1.70
CA LEU A 28 -1.48 -6.75 -2.63
C LEU A 28 -0.15 -7.38 -2.21
N TRP A 29 0.85 -6.56 -1.83
CA TRP A 29 2.14 -7.07 -1.40
C TRP A 29 2.10 -7.81 -0.07
N ARG A 30 1.24 -7.39 0.86
CA ARG A 30 0.98 -8.15 2.09
C ARG A 30 0.43 -9.54 1.77
N TRP A 31 -0.55 -9.63 0.87
CA TRP A 31 -1.10 -10.92 0.45
C TRP A 31 -0.04 -11.79 -0.22
N VAL A 32 0.71 -11.27 -1.19
CA VAL A 32 1.80 -12.02 -1.85
C VAL A 32 2.83 -12.50 -0.82
N SER A 33 3.21 -11.66 0.15
CA SER A 33 4.16 -12.04 1.20
C SER A 33 3.65 -13.11 2.16
N SER A 34 2.34 -13.33 2.23
CA SER A 34 1.70 -14.34 3.07
C SER A 34 1.50 -15.68 2.36
N LEU A 35 1.71 -15.74 1.04
CA LEU A 35 1.55 -16.98 0.28
C LEU A 35 2.64 -17.99 0.63
N PRO A 36 2.31 -19.30 0.61
CA PRO A 36 3.31 -20.36 0.64
C PRO A 36 4.35 -20.18 -0.47
N PRO A 37 5.65 -20.45 -0.19
CA PRO A 37 6.72 -20.22 -1.17
C PRO A 37 6.48 -20.92 -2.50
N GLU A 38 5.87 -22.09 -2.53
CA GLU A 38 5.56 -22.87 -3.72
C GLU A 38 4.52 -22.22 -4.65
N LEU A 39 3.71 -21.28 -4.15
CA LEU A 39 2.72 -20.55 -4.94
C LEU A 39 3.27 -19.25 -5.56
N LEU A 40 4.49 -18.85 -5.18
CA LEU A 40 5.14 -17.67 -5.73
C LEU A 40 5.74 -17.97 -7.10
N ASN A 41 5.33 -17.21 -8.11
CA ASN A 41 6.04 -17.18 -9.38
C ASN A 41 7.35 -16.38 -9.26
N ASP A 42 8.19 -16.44 -10.30
CA ASP A 42 9.51 -15.81 -10.27
C ASP A 42 9.44 -14.29 -10.14
N GLU A 43 8.46 -13.65 -10.76
CA GLU A 43 8.28 -12.19 -10.68
C GLU A 43 7.94 -11.75 -9.24
N MET A 44 7.04 -12.47 -8.57
CA MET A 44 6.68 -12.24 -7.17
C MET A 44 7.89 -12.40 -6.26
N ARG A 45 8.68 -13.47 -6.43
CA ARG A 45 9.91 -13.70 -5.66
C ARG A 45 10.90 -12.57 -5.84
N GLN A 46 11.17 -12.20 -7.09
CA GLN A 46 12.09 -11.11 -7.42
C GLN A 46 11.65 -9.79 -6.79
N MET A 47 10.35 -9.48 -6.82
CA MET A 47 9.86 -8.25 -6.23
C MET A 47 9.95 -8.27 -4.69
N LEU A 48 9.59 -9.39 -4.05
CA LEU A 48 9.74 -9.54 -2.59
C LEU A 48 11.20 -9.38 -2.16
N GLU A 49 12.15 -9.94 -2.91
CA GLU A 49 13.58 -9.77 -2.63
C GLU A 49 14.04 -8.32 -2.82
N ARG A 50 13.57 -7.61 -3.86
CA ARG A 50 13.84 -6.16 -4.02
C ARG A 50 13.30 -5.35 -2.85
N ILE A 51 12.06 -5.61 -2.43
CA ILE A 51 11.45 -4.92 -1.27
C ILE A 51 12.25 -5.20 0.00
N ARG A 52 12.67 -6.46 0.21
CA ARG A 52 13.52 -6.84 1.35
C ARG A 52 14.86 -6.09 1.32
N ALA A 53 15.53 -6.05 0.18
CA ALA A 53 16.80 -5.33 0.01
C ALA A 53 16.66 -3.84 0.34
N VAL A 54 15.59 -3.18 -0.14
CA VAL A 54 15.31 -1.77 0.18
C VAL A 54 15.12 -1.59 1.69
N LYS A 55 14.31 -2.43 2.35
CA LYS A 55 14.06 -2.35 3.80
C LYS A 55 15.35 -2.59 4.62
N THR A 56 16.26 -3.42 4.13
CA THR A 56 17.57 -3.63 4.74
C THR A 56 18.47 -2.40 4.58
N ASN A 57 18.48 -1.78 3.40
CA ASN A 57 19.32 -0.62 3.11
C ASN A 57 18.81 0.67 3.79
N PHE A 58 17.50 0.75 4.02
CA PHE A 58 16.83 1.90 4.63
C PHE A 58 16.00 1.43 5.83
N PRO A 59 16.64 1.05 6.94
CA PRO A 59 15.93 0.60 8.12
C PRO A 59 15.05 1.74 8.65
N LYS A 60 13.83 1.41 9.09
CA LYS A 60 12.96 2.40 9.76
C LYS A 60 13.71 2.96 10.97
N PRO A 61 13.65 4.28 11.23
CA PRO A 61 14.16 4.84 12.47
C PRO A 61 13.56 4.05 13.63
N ARG A 62 14.40 3.58 14.56
CA ARG A 62 13.85 3.03 15.80
C ARG A 62 13.05 4.15 16.45
N PRO A 63 11.82 3.89 16.92
CA PRO A 63 11.17 4.86 17.78
C PRO A 63 12.13 5.12 18.93
N THR A 64 12.66 6.34 19.02
CA THR A 64 13.41 6.76 20.20
C THR A 64 12.47 6.59 21.37
N PRO A 65 12.89 5.95 22.49
CA PRO A 65 12.11 5.99 23.71
C PRO A 65 12.24 7.42 24.26
N THR A 66 11.53 8.36 23.64
CA THR A 66 11.31 9.67 24.23
C THR A 66 10.29 9.43 25.34
N GLY A 67 10.80 9.08 26.52
CA GLY A 67 10.03 9.21 27.75
C GLY A 67 9.53 10.65 27.85
N GLY A 68 8.25 10.81 28.12
CA GLY A 68 7.64 12.10 28.43
C GLY A 68 6.62 12.58 27.41
N ALA A 69 5.42 11.99 27.43
CA ALA A 69 4.17 12.70 27.17
C ALA A 69 2.92 11.90 27.61
N ASP A 70 3.03 10.98 28.57
CA ASP A 70 1.90 10.16 29.04
C ASP A 70 1.61 10.42 30.53
N THR A 71 1.61 11.70 30.91
CA THR A 71 1.20 12.13 32.25
C THR A 71 0.68 13.57 32.20
N LEU A 72 -0.48 13.79 31.60
CA LEU A 72 -1.37 14.92 31.92
C LEU A 72 -2.81 14.59 31.47
N GLU A 73 -3.44 13.61 32.12
CA GLU A 73 -4.86 13.71 32.45
C GLU A 73 -5.01 13.33 33.93
N GLY A 74 -5.29 14.34 34.74
CA GLY A 74 -5.65 14.28 36.14
C GLY A 74 -6.67 15.36 36.42
#